data_AF-A0A6F8TBI1-F1
#
_entry.id   AF-A0A6F8TBI1-F1
#
_cell.length_a   1.000
_cell.length_b   1.000
_cell.length_c   1.000
_cell.angle_alpha   90.00
_cell.angle_beta   90.00
_cell.angle_gamma   90.00
#
_symmetry.space_group_name_H-M   'P 1'
#
loop_
_entity.id
_entity.type
_entity.pdbx_description
1 polymer ?
#
loop_
_entity_poly.entity_id
_entity_poly.type
_entity_poly.pdbx_seq_one_letter_code
_entity_poly.pdbx_strand_id
1 'polypeptide(L)' 'MTKVNGVIDSVGKDLLGTAYVTLKTPNTLFTIQCMFNKSSEGQLGSLQKGQQISVVGKVSGKLGNVILNDCSF' A
#
# COMPACT_ATOMS: atom_id res chain seq x y z
N MET A 1 12.37 7.96 -4.57
CA MET A 1 11.57 7.14 -3.63
C MET A 1 10.94 8.09 -2.62
N THR A 2 9.74 7.76 -2.12
CA THR A 2 8.97 8.59 -1.20
C THR A 2 8.55 7.76 -0.01
N LYS A 3 8.65 8.34 1.20
CA LYS A 3 8.13 7.76 2.43
C LYS A 3 6.71 8.26 2.68
N VAL A 4 5.81 7.35 3.01
CA VAL A 4 4.41 7.63 3.37
C VAL A 4 4.14 7.03 4.74
N ASN A 5 3.62 7.84 5.65
CA ASN A 5 3.12 7.37 6.94
C ASN A 5 1.60 7.42 6.89
N GLY A 6 0.92 6.35 7.30
CA GLY A 6 -0.53 6.33 7.24
C GLY A 6 -1.14 5.14 7.95
N VAL A 7 -2.46 5.18 8.05
CA VAL A 7 -3.27 4.12 8.66
C VAL A 7 -3.74 3.17 7.57
N ILE A 8 -3.53 1.86 7.78
CA ILE A 8 -4.00 0.82 6.87
C ILE A 8 -5.53 0.87 6.77
N ASP A 9 -6.03 0.93 5.54
CA ASP A 9 -7.44 0.78 5.23
C ASP A 9 -7.79 -0.65 4.78
N SER A 10 -6.94 -1.26 3.95
CA SER A 10 -7.08 -2.66 3.53
C SER A 10 -5.73 -3.29 3.18
N VAL A 11 -5.68 -4.62 3.25
CA VAL A 11 -4.58 -5.46 2.76
C VAL A 11 -5.19 -6.48 1.81
N GLY A 12 -4.60 -6.69 0.64
CA GLY A 12 -5.17 -7.56 -0.39
C GLY A 12 -4.18 -7.97 -1.46
N LYS A 13 -4.69 -8.64 -2.49
CA LYS A 13 -3.97 -8.99 -3.72
C LYS A 13 -4.76 -8.48 -4.91
N ASP A 14 -4.08 -7.99 -5.93
CA ASP A 14 -4.71 -7.62 -7.20
C ASP A 14 -5.09 -8.87 -8.02
N LEU A 15 -5.67 -8.66 -9.19
CA LEU A 15 -6.08 -9.74 -10.10
C LEU A 15 -4.89 -10.59 -10.61
N LEU A 16 -3.66 -10.07 -10.53
CA LEU A 16 -2.42 -10.76 -10.91
C LEU A 16 -1.75 -11.44 -9.70
N GLY A 17 -2.36 -11.36 -8.52
CA GLY A 17 -1.84 -11.91 -7.28
C GLY A 17 -0.78 -11.05 -6.60
N THR A 18 -0.52 -9.83 -7.07
CA THR A 18 0.43 -8.90 -6.46
C THR A 18 -0.18 -8.33 -5.18
N ALA A 19 0.51 -8.49 -4.06
CA ALA A 19 0.02 -8.00 -2.79
C ALA A 19 0.11 -6.47 -2.68
N TYR A 20 -0.90 -5.89 -2.03
CA TYR A 20 -0.97 -4.45 -1.81
C TYR A 20 -1.53 -4.10 -0.42
N VAL A 21 -1.20 -2.90 0.02
CA VAL A 21 -1.80 -2.23 1.19
C VAL A 21 -2.38 -0.91 0.74
N THR A 22 -3.62 -0.59 1.14
CA THR A 22 -4.17 0.76 0.99
C THR A 22 -4.04 1.54 2.28
N LEU A 23 -3.66 2.81 2.18
CA LEU A 23 -3.63 3.76 3.29
C LEU A 23 -4.77 4.77 3.15
N LYS A 24 -5.39 5.09 4.29
CA LYS A 24 -6.42 6.12 4.37
C LYS A 24 -5.87 7.47 3.94
N THR A 25 -6.72 8.25 3.28
CA THR A 25 -6.50 9.68 3.06
C THR A 25 -7.69 10.49 3.60
N PRO A 26 -7.57 11.82 3.76
CA PRO A 26 -8.70 12.65 4.15
C PRO A 26 -9.88 12.56 3.17
N ASN A 27 -9.63 12.22 1.90
CA ASN A 27 -10.68 11.98 0.93
C ASN A 27 -11.04 10.49 0.90
N THR A 28 -12.25 10.14 1.33
CA THR A 28 -12.70 8.74 1.41
C THR A 28 -12.84 8.06 0.04
N LEU A 29 -12.88 8.82 -1.06
CA LEU A 29 -12.93 8.29 -2.43
C LEU A 29 -11.56 7.88 -2.97
N PHE A 30 -10.47 8.31 -2.33
CA PHE A 30 -9.10 8.06 -2.81
C PHE A 30 -8.23 7.48 -1.71
N THR A 31 -7.47 6.44 -2.03
CA THR A 31 -6.46 5.88 -1.13
C THR A 31 -5.06 5.96 -1.75
N ILE A 32 -4.05 5.72 -0.92
CA ILE A 32 -2.70 5.45 -1.40
C ILE A 32 -2.56 3.93 -1.43
N GLN A 33 -2.32 3.36 -2.60
CA GLN A 33 -2.16 1.93 -2.79
C GLN A 33 -0.68 1.61 -3.00
N CYS A 34 -0.12 0.89 -2.03
CA CYS A 34 1.27 0.47 -1.98
C CYS A 34 1.37 -0.97 -2.48
N MET A 35 2.02 -1.18 -3.62
CA MET A 35 2.24 -2.49 -4.24
C MET A 35 3.57 -3.07 -3.79
N PHE A 36 3.54 -4.31 -3.33
CA PHE A 36 4.70 -5.02 -2.79
C PHE A 36 5.17 -6.11 -3.75
N ASN A 37 6.48 -6.26 -3.87
CA ASN A 37 7.07 -7.35 -4.63
C ASN A 37 6.82 -8.69 -3.93
N LYS A 38 6.76 -9.77 -4.71
CA LYS A 38 6.48 -11.14 -4.18
C LYS A 38 7.40 -11.55 -3.03
N SER A 39 8.66 -11.12 -3.06
CA SER A 39 9.63 -11.37 -1.99
C SER A 39 9.25 -10.77 -0.63
N SER A 40 8.41 -9.73 -0.63
CA SER A 40 7.97 -9.01 0.57
C SER A 40 6.58 -9.45 1.04
N GLU A 41 5.93 -10.40 0.37
CA GLU A 41 4.58 -10.88 0.73
C GLU A 41 4.51 -11.45 2.15
N GLY A 42 5.57 -12.12 2.62
CA GLY A 42 5.61 -12.70 3.97
C GLY A 42 5.43 -11.66 5.08
N GLN A 43 5.81 -10.40 4.83
CA GLN A 43 5.68 -9.31 5.81
C GLN A 43 4.26 -8.72 5.87
N LEU A 44 3.43 -8.98 4.86
CA LEU A 44 2.06 -8.44 4.76
C LEU A 44 1.06 -9.23 5.61
N GLY A 45 1.33 -10.51 5.88
CA GLY A 45 0.41 -11.41 6.59
C GLY A 45 0.13 -11.04 8.04
N SER A 46 1.00 -10.24 8.67
CA SER A 46 0.81 -9.74 10.04
C SER A 46 0.09 -8.39 10.10
N LEU A 47 -0.12 -7.73 8.95
CA LEU A 47 -0.70 -6.40 8.91
C LEU A 47 -2.21 -6.44 9.04
N GLN A 48 -2.75 -5.45 9.75
CA GLN A 48 -4.17 -5.36 10.02
C GLN A 48 -4.72 -3.98 9.70
N LYS A 49 -5.99 -3.92 9.29
CA LYS A 49 -6.72 -2.66 9.13
C LYS A 49 -6.67 -1.85 10.42
N GLY A 50 -6.43 -0.53 10.29
CA GLY A 50 -6.33 0.39 11.43
C GLY A 50 -4.91 0.53 12.00
N GLN A 51 -3.96 -0.30 11.59
CA GLN A 51 -2.57 -0.17 12.01
C GLN A 51 -1.91 1.07 11.38
N GLN A 52 -1.12 1.80 12.16
CA GLN A 52 -0.27 2.87 11.65
C GLN A 52 1.03 2.26 11.11
N ILE A 53 1.39 2.57 9.87
CA ILE A 53 2.61 2.08 9.21
C ILE A 53 3.38 3.21 8.52
N SER A 54 4.66 2.95 8.29
CA SER A 54 5.53 3.70 7.38
C SER A 54 5.84 2.82 6.19
N VAL A 55 5.73 3.35 4.98
CA VAL A 55 6.08 2.64 3.75
C VAL A 55 6.96 3.54 2.90
N VAL A 56 8.02 2.99 2.31
CA VAL A 56 8.82 3.65 1.28
C VAL A 56 8.50 3.00 -0.06
N GLY A 57 8.33 3.79 -1.11
CA GLY A 57 8.08 3.27 -2.46
C GLY A 57 8.30 4.31 -3.56
N LYS A 58 8.03 3.90 -4.81
CA LYS A 58 8.12 4.76 -5.99
C LYS A 58 6.74 5.11 -6.51
N VAL A 59 6.41 6.41 -6.51
CA VAL A 59 5.16 6.90 -7.12
C VAL A 59 5.15 6.54 -8.60
N SER A 60 4.12 5.83 -9.03
CA SER A 60 4.01 5.26 -10.38
C SER A 60 2.85 5.83 -11.18
N GLY A 61 1.92 6.53 -10.53
CA GLY A 61 0.81 7.22 -11.19
C GLY A 61 -0.45 7.28 -10.34
N LYS A 62 -1.57 7.64 -10.97
CA LYS A 62 -2.89 7.70 -10.35
C LYS A 62 -3.93 7.04 -11.26
N LEU A 63 -4.60 6.00 -10.76
CA LEU A 63 -5.74 5.33 -11.40
C LEU A 63 -6.84 5.19 -10.34
N GLY A 64 -7.55 6.29 -10.07
CA GLY A 64 -8.35 6.42 -8.85
C GLY A 64 -7.42 6.64 -7.64
N ASN A 65 -6.82 5.57 -7.13
CA ASN A 65 -5.82 5.61 -6.07
C ASN A 65 -4.47 6.14 -6.57
N VAL A 66 -3.68 6.72 -5.67
CA VAL A 66 -2.26 6.99 -5.92
C VAL A 66 -1.50 5.68 -5.76
N ILE A 67 -0.78 5.26 -6.81
CA ILE A 67 -0.07 3.98 -6.81
C ILE A 67 1.41 4.19 -6.49
N LEU A 68 1.91 3.47 -5.48
CA LEU A 68 3.33 3.31 -5.21
C LEU A 68 3.72 1.87 -5.55
N ASN A 69 4.79 1.71 -6.33
CA ASN A 69 5.41 0.41 -6.60
C ASN A 69 6.69 0.25 -5.78
N ASP A 70 7.19 -0.99 -5.74
CA ASP A 70 8.41 -1.37 -5.02
C ASP A 70 8.34 -0.96 -3.54
N CYS A 71 7.20 -1.20 -2.90
CA CYS A 71 6.98 -0.82 -1.51
C CYS A 71 7.73 -1.73 -0.52
N SER A 72 8.27 -1.11 0.52
CA SER A 72 8.88 -1.78 1.68
C SER A 72 8.58 -1.02 2.97
N PHE A 73 8.67 -1.71 4.10
CA PHE A 73 8.54 -1.13 5.45
C PHE A 73 9.85 -0.53 5.94
#